data_AF-A0A8X6N0S1-F1
#
_entry.id   AF-A0A8X6N0S1-F1
#
_cell.length_a   1.000
_cell.length_b   1.000
_cell.length_c   1.000
_cell.angle_alpha   90.00
_cell.angle_beta   90.00
_cell.angle_gamma   90.00
#
_symmetry.space_group_name_H-M   'P 1'
#
loop_
_entity.id
_entity.type
_entity.pdbx_description
1 polymer ?
#
loop_
_entity_poly.entity_id
_entity_poly.type
_entity_poly.pdbx_seq_one_letter_code
_entity_poly.pdbx_strand_id
1 'polypeptide(L)'
;DGNVICTSEVCLELNCQLKVRLPGQCCETCRGCVYEGNEYENNATWISSSNPCLSCRCMGGTVSCTNIVCPVECVEPIPVPGLCCPICPGTVNFL
;
A
#
# COMPACT_ATOMS: atom_id res chain seq x y z
N ASP A 1 -27.63 17.39 -43.48
CA ASP A 1 -26.79 18.21 -42.59
C ASP A 1 -27.06 17.94 -41.12
N GLY A 2 -26.28 17.06 -40.50
CA GLY A 2 -26.28 16.89 -39.05
C GLY A 2 -25.01 17.51 -38.49
N ASN A 3 -25.13 18.56 -37.68
CA ASN A 3 -23.97 19.17 -37.04
C ASN A 3 -23.73 18.45 -35.70
N VAL A 4 -22.57 17.81 -35.55
CA VAL A 4 -22.18 17.14 -34.32
C VAL A 4 -21.45 18.17 -33.45
N ILE A 5 -22.08 18.59 -32.36
CA ILE A 5 -21.48 19.52 -31.41
C ILE A 5 -20.78 18.70 -30.34
N CYS A 6 -19.45 18.61 -30.43
CA CYS A 6 -18.62 18.00 -29.39
C CYS A 6 -18.28 19.05 -28.33
N THR A 7 -18.43 18.69 -27.06
CA THR A 7 -17.93 19.50 -25.94
C THR A 7 -16.75 18.75 -25.31
N SER A 8 -15.65 19.44 -25.06
CA SER A 8 -14.52 18.85 -24.33
C SER A 8 -14.79 18.94 -22.83
N GLU A 9 -14.74 17.82 -22.14
CA GLU A 9 -14.79 17.79 -20.68
C GLU A 9 -13.41 18.19 -20.12
N VAL A 10 -13.41 19.07 -19.12
CA VAL A 10 -12.19 19.43 -18.38
C VAL A 10 -11.99 18.41 -17.27
N CYS A 11 -10.85 17.73 -17.26
CA CYS A 11 -10.52 16.73 -16.25
C CYS A 11 -10.02 17.38 -14.95
N LEU A 12 -10.33 16.73 -13.83
CA LEU A 12 -9.80 17.11 -12.52
C LEU A 12 -8.32 16.73 -12.40
N GLU A 13 -7.53 17.58 -11.73
CA GLU A 13 -6.17 17.22 -11.36
C GLU A 13 -6.15 16.17 -10.23
N LEU A 14 -5.52 15.04 -10.52
CA LEU A 14 -5.36 13.94 -9.56
C LEU A 14 -3.99 14.02 -8.87
N ASN A 15 -4.00 13.93 -7.54
CA ASN A 15 -2.81 13.90 -6.68
C ASN A 15 -2.36 12.46 -6.37
N CYS A 16 -2.27 11.61 -7.39
CA CYS A 16 -1.80 10.23 -7.28
C CYS A 16 -0.70 9.93 -8.28
N GLN A 17 0.14 8.95 -7.94
CA GLN A 17 1.28 8.58 -8.79
C GLN A 17 0.87 7.70 -9.97
N LEU A 18 -0.11 6.80 -9.80
CA LEU A 18 -0.55 5.88 -10.86
C LEU A 18 -1.89 6.31 -11.46
N LYS A 19 -1.81 7.10 -12.54
CA LYS A 19 -2.95 7.58 -13.33
C LYS A 19 -3.20 6.64 -14.51
N VAL A 20 -4.47 6.31 -14.77
CA VAL A 20 -4.86 5.50 -15.92
C VAL A 20 -6.11 6.06 -16.57
N ARG A 21 -6.17 6.05 -17.91
CA ARG A 21 -7.39 6.34 -18.66
C ARG A 21 -8.05 5.03 -19.09
N LEU A 22 -9.26 4.76 -18.63
CA LEU A 22 -9.97 3.53 -18.99
C LEU A 22 -10.56 3.63 -20.40
N PRO A 23 -10.77 2.49 -21.10
CA PRO A 23 -11.41 2.50 -22.42
C PRO A 23 -12.76 3.22 -22.39
N GLY A 24 -12.95 4.19 -23.28
CA GLY A 24 -14.18 4.98 -23.35
C GLY A 24 -14.32 6.10 -22.32
N GLN A 25 -13.34 6.30 -21.41
CA GLN A 25 -13.35 7.42 -20.48
C GLN A 25 -12.58 8.63 -21.00
N CYS A 26 -13.17 9.80 -20.83
CA CYS A 26 -12.51 11.07 -21.13
C CYS A 26 -11.43 11.39 -20.10
N CYS A 27 -11.57 11.05 -18.82
CA CYS A 27 -10.61 11.45 -17.79
C CYS A 27 -9.82 10.29 -17.21
N GLU A 28 -8.64 10.60 -16.67
CA GLU A 28 -7.84 9.65 -15.92
C GLU A 28 -8.46 9.38 -14.55
N THR A 29 -8.12 8.23 -13.97
CA THR A 29 -8.45 7.86 -12.60
C THR A 29 -7.21 7.34 -11.88
N CYS A 30 -7.20 7.41 -10.55
CA CYS A 30 -6.15 6.84 -9.73
C CYS A 30 -6.35 5.33 -9.63
N ARG A 31 -5.44 4.56 -10.22
CA ARG A 31 -5.48 3.10 -10.16
C ARG A 31 -4.89 2.55 -8.85
N GLY A 32 -3.87 3.20 -8.33
CA GLY A 32 -3.09 2.68 -7.22
C GLY A 32 -1.90 3.55 -6.85
N CYS A 33 -0.95 2.96 -6.14
CA CYS A 33 0.23 3.61 -5.59
C CYS A 33 1.50 2.97 -6.14
N VAL A 34 2.59 3.74 -6.16
CA VAL A 34 3.93 3.21 -6.38
C VAL A 34 4.72 3.40 -5.09
N TYR A 35 5.33 2.33 -4.60
CA TYR A 35 6.17 2.34 -3.41
C TYR A 35 7.38 1.43 -3.60
N GLU A 36 8.59 1.95 -3.39
CA GLU A 36 9.84 1.20 -3.54
C GLU A 36 9.98 0.50 -4.91
N GLY A 37 9.46 1.14 -5.97
CA GLY A 37 9.48 0.60 -7.32
C GLY A 37 8.39 -0.44 -7.62
N ASN A 38 7.51 -0.77 -6.67
CA ASN A 38 6.42 -1.71 -6.85
C ASN A 38 5.07 -0.99 -6.97
N GLU A 39 4.19 -1.50 -7.82
CA GLU A 39 2.82 -1.02 -7.96
C GLU A 39 1.88 -1.76 -7.00
N TYR A 40 1.02 -0.99 -6.32
CA TYR A 40 0.03 -1.49 -5.38
C TYR A 40 -1.35 -0.97 -5.76
N GLU A 41 -2.34 -1.87 -5.80
CA GLU A 41 -3.72 -1.48 -6.04
C GLU A 41 -4.28 -0.62 -4.90
N ASN A 42 -5.31 0.17 -5.20
CA ASN A 42 -5.99 0.94 -4.18
C ASN A 42 -6.53 0.03 -3.05
N ASN A 43 -6.35 0.45 -1.80
CA ASN A 43 -6.63 -0.31 -0.57
C ASN A 43 -5.71 -1.51 -0.30
N ALA A 44 -4.73 -1.79 -1.15
CA ALA A 44 -3.73 -2.81 -0.85
C ALA A 44 -2.95 -2.45 0.43
N THR A 45 -2.64 -3.46 1.23
CA THR A 45 -1.78 -3.36 2.41
C THR A 45 -0.60 -4.29 2.29
N TRP A 46 0.59 -3.83 2.65
CA TRP A 46 1.83 -4.60 2.56
C TRP A 46 2.81 -4.22 3.67
N ILE A 47 3.84 -5.04 3.85
CA ILE A 47 5.00 -4.70 4.68
C ILE A 47 6.12 -4.18 3.77
N SER A 48 6.79 -3.09 4.17
CA SER A 48 7.91 -2.55 3.37
C SER A 48 9.05 -3.55 3.27
N SER A 49 9.68 -3.61 2.10
CA SER A 49 10.82 -4.49 1.86
C SER A 49 12.13 -3.90 2.41
N SER A 50 12.25 -2.57 2.46
CA SER A 50 13.40 -1.92 3.11
C SER A 50 13.28 -1.87 4.63
N ASN A 51 12.05 -1.83 5.17
CA ASN A 51 11.81 -1.80 6.60
C ASN A 51 10.67 -2.75 6.99
N PRO A 52 10.98 -3.93 7.55
CA PRO A 52 9.96 -4.91 7.93
C PRO A 52 9.03 -4.42 9.04
N CYS A 53 9.36 -3.32 9.73
CA CYS A 53 8.53 -2.71 10.76
C CYS A 53 7.54 -1.66 10.23
N LEU A 54 7.46 -1.44 8.92
CA LEU A 54 6.45 -0.56 8.34
C LEU A 54 5.34 -1.38 7.68
N SER A 55 4.11 -1.19 8.17
CA SER A 55 2.91 -1.61 7.46
C SER A 55 2.38 -0.42 6.66
N CYS A 56 2.29 -0.58 5.35
CA CYS A 56 1.86 0.45 4.42
C CYS A 56 0.51 0.10 3.79
N ARG A 57 -0.27 1.14 3.46
CA ARG A 57 -1.54 1.03 2.75
C ARG A 57 -1.60 2.03 1.61
N CYS A 58 -2.11 1.61 0.46
CA CYS A 58 -2.47 2.50 -0.63
C CYS A 58 -3.88 3.05 -0.41
N MET A 59 -4.04 4.38 -0.38
CA MET A 59 -5.33 5.06 -0.25
C MET A 59 -5.46 6.14 -1.32
N GLY A 60 -6.30 5.89 -2.33
CA GLY A 60 -6.58 6.87 -3.39
C GLY A 60 -5.33 7.29 -4.18
N GLY A 61 -4.33 6.40 -4.27
CA GLY A 61 -3.06 6.68 -4.93
C GLY A 61 -2.00 7.41 -4.10
N THR A 62 -2.24 7.55 -2.79
CA THR A 62 -1.23 7.94 -1.80
C THR A 62 -0.87 6.76 -0.90
N VAL A 63 0.42 6.60 -0.60
CA VAL A 63 0.91 5.58 0.35
C VAL A 63 0.91 6.16 1.75
N SER A 64 0.34 5.43 2.70
CA SER A 64 0.43 5.74 4.14
C SER A 64 1.05 4.57 4.87
N CYS A 65 2.14 4.81 5.61
CA CYS A 65 2.84 3.78 6.37
C CYS A 65 2.76 4.06 7.87
N THR A 66 2.62 3.00 8.66
CA THR A 66 2.59 3.04 10.12
C THR A 66 3.55 2.02 10.70
N ASN A 67 4.16 2.34 11.84
CA ASN A 67 5.02 1.40 12.54
C ASN A 67 4.21 0.24 13.11
N ILE A 68 4.71 -0.98 12.90
CA ILE A 68 4.20 -2.19 13.54
C ILE A 68 4.58 -2.12 15.01
N VAL A 69 3.60 -2.35 15.88
CA VAL A 69 3.81 -2.51 17.32
C VAL A 69 3.80 -3.99 17.64
N CYS A 70 4.89 -4.48 18.22
CA CYS A 70 5.04 -5.88 18.60
C CYS A 70 4.69 -6.05 20.08
N PRO A 71 3.54 -6.65 20.43
CA PRO A 71 3.29 -7.06 21.80
C PRO A 71 4.27 -8.21 22.14
N VAL A 72 5.04 -8.04 23.21
CA VAL A 72 6.02 -9.04 23.67
C VAL A 72 5.65 -9.44 25.09
N GLU A 73 5.27 -10.71 25.25
CA GLU A 73 4.78 -11.29 26.51
C GLU A 73 5.69 -12.46 26.93
N CYS A 74 7.02 -12.26 26.87
CA CYS A 74 8.00 -13.26 27.34
C CYS A 74 9.25 -12.58 27.91
N VAL A 75 9.96 -13.30 28.78
CA VAL A 75 11.13 -12.80 29.50
C VAL A 75 12.32 -12.56 28.55
N GLU A 76 12.50 -13.42 27.56
CA GLU A 76 13.62 -13.37 26.62
C GLU A 76 13.14 -13.44 25.17
N PRO A 77 12.71 -12.31 24.59
CA PRO A 77 12.38 -12.24 23.16
C PRO A 77 13.63 -12.37 22.30
N ILE A 78 13.55 -13.19 21.26
CA ILE A 78 14.66 -13.45 20.34
C ILE A 78 14.45 -12.65 19.05
N PRO A 79 15.32 -11.66 18.73
CA PRO A 79 15.25 -10.95 17.47
C PRO A 79 15.61 -11.86 16.30
N VAL A 80 14.85 -11.78 15.20
CA VAL A 80 15.05 -12.61 14.00
C VAL A 80 15.35 -11.70 12.81
N PRO A 81 16.49 -11.88 12.11
CA PRO A 81 16.80 -11.09 10.92
C PRO A 81 15.69 -11.15 9.88
N GLY A 82 15.27 -9.98 9.38
CA GLY A 82 14.20 -9.85 8.39
C GLY A 82 12.78 -9.80 8.95
N LEU A 83 12.57 -10.03 10.25
CA LEU A 83 11.29 -9.80 10.91
C LEU A 83 11.32 -8.51 11.71
N CYS A 84 10.17 -7.81 11.77
CA CYS A 84 10.03 -6.71 12.70
C CYS A 84 9.93 -7.20 14.14
N CYS A 85 9.05 -8.16 14.38
CA CYS A 85 8.75 -8.63 15.71
C CYS A 85 9.67 -9.77 16.12
N PRO A 86 10.18 -9.76 17.36
CA PRO A 86 10.92 -10.89 17.89
C PRO A 86 9.99 -12.09 18.12
N ILE A 87 10.57 -13.26 18.23
CA ILE A 87 9.86 -14.49 18.60
C ILE A 87 10.06 -14.77 20.09
N CYS A 88 9.03 -15.33 20.73
CA CYS A 88 9.17 -15.88 22.07
C CYS A 88 9.44 -17.40 21.95
N PRO A 89 10.54 -17.92 22.50
CA PRO A 89 10.74 -19.36 22.58
C PRO A 89 9.60 -19.95 23.42
N GLY A 90 8.77 -20.79 22.79
CA GLY A 90 7.73 -21.52 23.52
C GLY A 90 8.40 -22.41 24.56
N THR A 91 7.98 -22.31 25.82
CA THR A 91 8.31 -23.34 26.79
C THR A 91 7.69 -24.64 26.29
N VAL A 92 8.49 -25.49 25.65
CA VAL A 92 8.18 -26.90 25.50
C VAL A 92 8.07 -27.45 26.92
N ASN A 93 6.84 -27.55 27.43
CA ASN A 93 6.57 -28.34 28.62
C ASN A 93 6.88 -29.78 28.25
N PHE A 94 8.07 -30.25 28.64
CA PHE A 94 8.34 -31.66 28.81
C PHE A 94 7.46 -32.13 29.99
N LEU A 95 6.22 -32.49 29.70
CA LEU A 95 5.46 -33.43 30.52
C LEU A 95 5.87 -34.85 30.14
#